data_AF-A0A653CEU8-F1
#
_entry.id   AF-A0A653CEU8-F1
#
_cell.length_a   1.000
_cell.length_b   1.000
_cell.length_c   1.000
_cell.angle_alpha   90.00
_cell.angle_beta   90.00
_cell.angle_gamma   90.00
#
_symmetry.space_group_name_H-M   'P 1'
#
loop_
_entity.id
_entity.type
_entity.pdbx_description
1 polymer ?
#
loop_
_entity_poly.entity_id
_entity_poly.type
_entity_poly.pdbx_seq_one_letter_code
_entity_poly.pdbx_strand_id
1 'polypeptide(L)'
;METPRKEENRKKNQKMLQKNNAAYLRQREKANARKRKFLDKMTEEEKEMKRAKDREYYKKKKEERKVKKVADMTEREKRKQRKDWRIASKKYREKKKGVANIVNNTPPQSDDDLAVITAERKQVGRRTVRKDRAKAYRRIKKQEEAIIHMKRKIQSLKKKLKRRDAKMKTVHVPSGKLML
;
A
#
# COMPACT_ATOMS: atom_id res chain seq x y z
N MET A 1 30.99 5.01 20.61
CA MET A 1 29.89 5.95 20.94
C MET A 1 29.52 6.74 19.68
N GLU A 2 28.38 6.44 19.03
CA GLU A 2 27.92 7.21 17.87
C GLU A 2 27.47 8.61 18.31
N THR A 3 27.81 9.65 17.54
CA THR A 3 27.40 11.02 17.89
C THR A 3 25.89 11.19 17.75
N PRO A 4 25.23 11.99 18.62
CA PRO A 4 23.76 12.14 18.63
C PRO A 4 23.19 12.58 17.27
N ARG A 5 23.98 13.32 16.48
CA ARG A 5 23.62 13.77 15.12
C ARG A 5 23.53 12.62 14.11
N LYS A 6 24.38 11.58 14.23
CA LYS A 6 24.36 10.41 13.34
C LYS A 6 23.15 9.54 13.63
N GLU A 7 22.81 9.37 14.91
CA GLU A 7 21.65 8.58 15.33
C GLU A 7 20.32 9.22 14.88
N GLU A 8 20.18 10.54 15.00
CA GLU A 8 19.00 11.26 14.48
C GLU A 8 18.81 11.08 12.97
N ASN A 9 19.91 11.17 12.21
CA ASN A 9 19.85 11.03 10.76
C ASN A 9 19.47 9.60 10.36
N ARG A 10 19.97 8.58 11.09
CA ARG A 10 19.57 7.17 10.90
C ARG A 10 18.07 6.98 11.15
N LYS A 11 17.54 7.53 12.25
CA LYS A 11 16.10 7.50 12.58
C LYS A 11 15.24 8.17 11.49
N LYS A 12 15.67 9.34 10.97
CA LYS A 12 14.99 10.05 9.88
C LYS A 12 14.95 9.21 8.60
N ASN A 13 16.08 8.60 8.23
CA ASN A 13 16.18 7.75 7.04
C ASN A 13 15.32 6.48 7.16
N GLN A 14 15.36 5.80 8.31
CA GLN A 14 14.53 4.62 8.57
C GLN A 14 13.03 4.94 8.48
N LYS A 15 12.61 6.10 9.01
CA LYS A 15 11.23 6.58 8.91
C LYS A 15 10.81 6.89 7.47
N MET A 16 11.73 7.41 6.64
CA MET A 16 11.47 7.64 5.21
C MET A 16 11.35 6.32 4.43
N LEU A 17 12.22 5.36 4.70
CA LEU A 17 12.16 4.00 4.14
C LEU A 17 10.83 3.31 4.49
N GLN A 18 10.37 3.42 5.74
CA GLN A 18 9.05 2.89 6.15
C GLN A 18 7.89 3.58 5.42
N LYS A 19 7.95 4.91 5.22
CA LYS A 19 6.93 5.67 4.49
C LYS A 19 6.90 5.37 2.99
N ASN A 20 8.01 4.92 2.42
CA ASN A 20 8.12 4.55 1.00
C ASN A 20 7.89 3.05 0.76
N ASN A 21 7.67 2.27 1.81
CA ASN A 21 7.31 0.86 1.68
C ASN A 21 5.95 0.72 0.98
N ALA A 22 5.87 -0.17 -0.02
CA ALA A 22 4.65 -0.45 -0.76
C ALA A 22 3.45 -0.80 0.15
N ALA A 23 3.68 -1.50 1.27
CA ALA A 23 2.63 -1.80 2.23
C ALA A 23 2.04 -0.54 2.88
N TYR A 24 2.90 0.40 3.27
CA TYR A 24 2.48 1.69 3.84
C TYR A 24 1.74 2.55 2.81
N LEU A 25 2.23 2.59 1.57
CA LEU A 25 1.57 3.32 0.49
C LEU A 25 0.16 2.78 0.22
N ARG A 26 -0.02 1.46 0.14
CA ARG A 26 -1.33 0.82 -0.02
C ARG A 26 -2.29 1.14 1.14
N GLN A 27 -1.81 1.09 2.39
CA GLN A 27 -2.63 1.46 3.55
C GLN A 27 -3.05 2.93 3.49
N ARG A 28 -2.13 3.82 3.13
CA ARG A 28 -2.39 5.26 2.98
C ARG A 28 -3.39 5.53 1.86
N GLU A 29 -3.27 4.86 0.72
CA GLU A 29 -4.23 4.94 -0.38
C GLU A 29 -5.63 4.48 0.05
N LYS A 30 -5.73 3.36 0.76
CA LYS A 30 -7.00 2.85 1.29
C LYS A 30 -7.63 3.85 2.27
N ALA A 31 -6.84 4.45 3.15
CA ALA A 31 -7.31 5.50 4.07
C ALA A 31 -7.79 6.75 3.33
N ASN A 32 -7.04 7.21 2.33
CA ASN A 32 -7.42 8.36 1.49
C ASN A 32 -8.70 8.06 0.70
N ALA A 33 -8.87 6.85 0.18
CA ALA A 33 -10.08 6.43 -0.52
C ALA A 33 -11.31 6.42 0.40
N ARG A 34 -11.17 5.94 1.64
CA ARG A 34 -12.23 6.04 2.66
C ARG A 34 -12.60 7.49 2.96
N LYS A 35 -11.60 8.36 3.14
CA LYS A 35 -11.82 9.79 3.39
C LYS A 35 -12.53 10.48 2.23
N ARG A 36 -12.18 10.15 0.98
CA ARG A 36 -12.88 10.64 -0.22
C ARG A 36 -14.34 10.20 -0.23
N LYS A 37 -14.60 8.90 -0.10
CA LYS A 37 -15.98 8.37 -0.05
C LYS A 37 -16.83 8.99 1.07
N PHE A 38 -16.22 9.28 2.21
CA PHE A 38 -16.91 9.99 3.30
C PHE A 38 -17.26 11.43 2.90
N LEU A 39 -16.32 12.16 2.30
CA LEU A 39 -16.56 13.51 1.82
C LEU A 39 -17.56 13.60 0.65
N ASP A 40 -17.56 12.60 -0.23
CA ASP A 40 -18.48 12.55 -1.37
C ASP A 40 -19.93 12.31 -0.93
N LYS A 41 -20.12 11.67 0.23
CA LYS A 41 -21.44 11.43 0.84
C LYS A 41 -21.97 12.61 1.65
N MET A 42 -21.14 13.61 1.96
CA MET A 42 -21.57 14.78 2.72
C MET A 42 -22.40 15.73 1.85
N THR A 43 -23.43 16.33 2.45
CA THR A 43 -24.17 17.44 1.84
C THR A 43 -23.28 18.69 1.76
N GLU A 44 -23.69 19.69 0.98
CA GLU A 44 -22.90 20.90 0.82
C GLU A 44 -22.79 21.71 2.12
N GLU A 45 -23.85 21.73 2.92
CA GLU A 45 -23.91 22.35 4.25
C GLU A 45 -22.94 21.69 5.23
N GLU A 46 -22.91 20.35 5.26
CA GLU A 46 -21.96 19.60 6.10
C GLU A 46 -20.50 19.85 5.70
N LYS A 47 -20.24 19.99 4.39
CA LYS A 47 -18.90 20.36 3.90
C LYS A 47 -18.52 21.76 4.31
N GLU A 48 -19.44 22.72 4.34
CA GLU A 48 -19.16 24.09 4.78
C GLU A 48 -18.91 24.15 6.29
N MET A 49 -19.71 23.43 7.09
CA MET A 49 -19.48 23.29 8.53
C MET A 49 -18.10 22.68 8.83
N LYS A 50 -17.69 21.67 8.05
CA LYS A 50 -16.34 21.11 8.16
C LYS A 50 -15.26 22.13 7.79
N ARG A 51 -15.44 22.88 6.71
CA ARG A 51 -14.52 23.96 6.30
C ARG A 51 -14.40 25.03 7.39
N ALA A 52 -15.50 25.40 8.04
CA ALA A 52 -15.50 26.33 9.16
C ALA A 52 -14.66 25.80 10.33
N LYS A 53 -14.88 24.55 10.75
CA LYS A 53 -14.07 23.89 11.80
C LYS A 53 -12.58 23.83 11.45
N ASP A 54 -12.25 23.50 10.19
CA ASP A 54 -10.86 23.46 9.73
C ASP A 54 -10.22 24.87 9.74
N ARG A 55 -10.97 25.92 9.41
CA ARG A 55 -10.53 27.33 9.49
C ARG A 55 -10.27 27.76 10.94
N GLU A 56 -11.17 27.44 11.86
CA GLU A 56 -11.01 27.72 13.30
C GLU A 56 -9.81 26.99 13.88
N TYR A 57 -9.65 25.71 13.55
CA TYR A 57 -8.48 24.92 13.96
C TYR A 57 -7.17 25.58 13.50
N TYR A 58 -7.14 26.05 12.25
CA TYR A 58 -5.95 26.72 11.71
C TYR A 58 -5.70 28.08 12.38
N LYS A 59 -6.76 28.84 12.69
CA LYS A 59 -6.68 30.10 13.43
C LYS A 59 -6.06 29.87 14.81
N LYS A 60 -6.56 28.88 15.57
CA LYS A 60 -6.02 28.49 16.87
C LYS A 60 -4.54 28.07 16.78
N LYS A 61 -4.17 27.27 15.78
CA LYS A 61 -2.76 26.89 15.52
C LYS A 61 -1.84 28.09 15.25
N LYS A 62 -2.37 29.12 14.59
CA LYS A 62 -1.66 30.35 14.28
C LYS A 62 -1.47 31.21 15.53
N GLU A 63 -2.49 31.30 16.39
CA GLU A 63 -2.44 31.96 17.70
C GLU A 63 -1.44 31.27 18.64
N GLU A 64 -1.47 29.94 18.69
CA GLU A 64 -0.53 29.09 19.46
C GLU A 64 0.93 29.11 18.90
N ARG A 65 1.23 29.93 17.88
CA ARG A 65 2.54 30.02 17.20
C ARG A 65 3.10 28.70 16.68
N LYS A 66 2.25 27.67 16.53
CA LYS A 66 2.61 26.39 15.91
C LYS A 66 2.82 26.52 14.40
N VAL A 67 2.33 27.60 13.80
CA VAL A 67 2.57 27.99 12.42
C VAL A 67 3.33 29.32 12.41
N LYS A 68 4.59 29.30 11.96
CA LYS A 68 5.40 30.52 11.81
C LYS A 68 4.82 31.40 10.70
N LYS A 69 4.69 32.70 10.94
CA LYS A 69 4.43 33.66 9.84
C LYS A 69 5.72 33.88 9.05
N VAL A 70 5.61 34.36 7.82
CA VAL A 70 6.77 34.65 6.97
C VAL A 70 7.71 35.68 7.62
N ALA A 71 7.16 36.64 8.37
CA ALA A 71 7.95 37.61 9.13
C ALA A 71 8.84 36.95 10.19
N ASP A 72 8.31 35.91 10.87
CA ASP A 72 8.98 35.18 11.96
C ASP A 72 9.94 34.10 11.44
N MET A 73 10.06 33.94 10.11
CA MET A 73 10.97 32.98 9.49
C MET A 73 12.36 33.58 9.33
N THR A 74 13.39 32.76 9.56
CA THR A 74 14.78 33.14 9.23
C THR A 74 14.96 33.31 7.73
N GLU A 75 15.99 34.06 7.28
CA GLU A 75 16.26 34.23 5.84
C GLU A 75 16.48 32.91 5.10
N ARG A 76 17.06 31.91 5.76
CA ARG A 76 17.22 30.56 5.20
C ARG A 76 15.88 29.87 4.98
N GLU A 77 14.98 29.95 5.96
CA GLU A 77 13.63 29.41 5.86
C GLU A 77 12.82 30.16 4.79
N LYS A 78 12.89 31.50 4.73
CA LYS A 78 12.25 32.31 3.68
C LYS A 78 12.76 31.92 2.29
N ARG A 79 14.08 31.73 2.12
CA ARG A 79 14.67 31.28 0.85
C ARG A 79 14.14 29.91 0.44
N LYS A 80 14.01 28.96 1.37
CA LYS A 80 13.40 27.65 1.13
C LYS A 80 11.94 27.80 0.70
N GLN A 81 11.15 28.60 1.43
CA GLN A 81 9.74 28.85 1.10
C GLN A 81 9.58 29.46 -0.30
N ARG A 82 10.42 30.44 -0.67
CA ARG A 82 10.45 31.02 -2.03
C ARG A 82 10.80 29.98 -3.10
N LYS A 83 11.67 29.01 -2.80
CA LYS A 83 11.97 27.89 -3.71
C LYS A 83 10.77 26.97 -3.87
N ASP A 84 10.13 26.61 -2.76
CA ASP A 84 8.95 25.73 -2.76
C ASP A 84 7.77 26.37 -3.52
N TRP A 85 7.54 27.68 -3.34
CA TRP A 85 6.56 28.43 -4.12
C TRP A 85 6.87 28.42 -5.62
N ARG A 86 8.12 28.69 -6.03
CA ARG A 86 8.52 28.63 -7.44
C ARG A 86 8.25 27.26 -8.07
N ILE A 87 8.57 26.18 -7.35
CA ILE A 87 8.32 24.81 -7.80
C ILE A 87 6.82 24.55 -7.91
N ALA A 88 6.03 24.94 -6.92
CA ALA A 88 4.58 24.75 -6.92
C ALA A 88 3.92 25.52 -8.09
N SER A 89 4.30 26.79 -8.30
CA SER A 89 3.79 27.60 -9.41
C SER A 89 4.18 27.03 -10.78
N LYS A 90 5.40 26.51 -10.93
CA LYS A 90 5.81 25.80 -12.16
C LYS A 90 4.92 24.59 -12.43
N LYS A 91 4.76 23.70 -11.43
CA LYS A 91 3.90 22.50 -11.55
C LYS A 91 2.44 22.86 -11.88
N TYR A 92 1.91 23.91 -11.26
CA TYR A 92 0.56 24.39 -11.54
C TYR A 92 0.43 24.84 -13.00
N ARG A 93 1.37 25.64 -13.50
CA ARG A 93 1.39 26.11 -14.90
C ARG A 93 1.52 24.95 -15.89
N GLU A 94 2.41 24.00 -15.62
CA GLU A 94 2.57 22.80 -16.46
C GLU A 94 1.29 21.98 -16.51
N LYS A 95 0.64 21.75 -15.36
CA LYS A 95 -0.66 21.06 -15.31
C LYS A 95 -1.73 21.81 -16.10
N LYS A 96 -1.82 23.13 -15.92
CA LYS A 96 -2.80 23.96 -16.65
C LYS A 96 -2.55 23.92 -18.16
N LYS A 97 -1.28 24.00 -18.59
CA LYS A 97 -0.89 23.85 -19.99
C LYS A 97 -1.26 22.47 -20.54
N GLY A 98 -1.01 21.40 -19.79
CA GLY A 98 -1.40 20.05 -20.18
C GLY A 98 -2.91 19.90 -20.37
N VAL A 99 -3.71 20.43 -19.44
CA VAL A 99 -5.18 20.43 -19.55
C VAL A 99 -5.65 21.27 -20.75
N ALA A 100 -5.12 22.48 -20.92
CA ALA A 100 -5.45 23.33 -22.07
C ALA A 100 -5.07 22.66 -23.40
N ASN A 101 -3.93 21.97 -23.45
CA ASN A 101 -3.50 21.22 -24.63
C ASN A 101 -4.44 20.05 -24.94
N ILE A 102 -4.96 19.36 -23.92
CA ILE A 102 -5.98 18.31 -24.11
C ILE A 102 -7.26 18.95 -24.65
N VAL A 103 -7.76 20.01 -24.03
CA VAL A 103 -9.01 20.67 -24.46
C VAL A 103 -8.90 21.23 -25.89
N ASN A 104 -7.75 21.81 -26.26
CA ASN A 104 -7.59 22.48 -27.55
C ASN A 104 -7.25 21.52 -28.71
N ASN A 105 -6.65 20.35 -28.44
CA ASN A 105 -6.29 19.38 -29.48
C ASN A 105 -7.16 18.11 -29.47
N THR A 106 -8.14 18.03 -28.58
CA THR A 106 -9.15 16.96 -28.64
C THR A 106 -10.34 17.51 -29.43
N PRO A 107 -10.68 16.91 -30.58
CA PRO A 107 -11.89 17.28 -31.31
C PRO A 107 -13.11 17.26 -30.39
N PRO A 108 -14.14 18.09 -30.62
CA PRO A 108 -15.39 18.00 -29.88
C PRO A 108 -15.91 16.57 -30.00
N GLN A 109 -16.26 15.99 -28.85
CA GLN A 109 -16.49 14.56 -28.73
C GLN A 109 -17.79 14.17 -29.47
N SER A 110 -17.66 13.42 -30.56
CA SER A 110 -18.78 12.78 -31.26
C SER A 110 -19.36 11.67 -30.37
N ASP A 111 -20.69 11.57 -30.28
CA ASP A 111 -21.37 10.56 -29.44
C ASP A 111 -21.01 9.11 -29.85
N ASP A 112 -20.66 8.89 -31.12
CA ASP A 112 -20.22 7.59 -31.65
C ASP A 112 -18.85 7.12 -31.09
N ASP A 113 -17.96 8.04 -30.73
CA ASP A 113 -16.61 7.71 -30.24
C ASP A 113 -16.61 7.12 -28.82
N LEU A 114 -17.62 7.43 -28.01
CA LEU A 114 -17.75 6.86 -26.66
C LEU A 114 -17.99 5.35 -26.70
N ALA A 115 -18.78 4.88 -27.66
CA ALA A 115 -19.10 3.46 -27.80
C ALA A 115 -17.85 2.65 -28.18
N VAL A 116 -17.04 3.17 -29.11
CA VAL A 116 -15.81 2.54 -29.58
C VAL A 116 -14.74 2.52 -28.48
N ILE A 117 -14.48 3.65 -27.83
CA ILE A 117 -13.47 3.76 -26.76
C ILE A 117 -13.83 2.87 -25.56
N THR A 118 -15.11 2.80 -25.19
CA THR A 118 -15.56 1.92 -24.10
C THR A 118 -15.47 0.44 -24.48
N ALA A 119 -15.74 0.07 -25.73
CA ALA A 119 -15.60 -1.29 -26.23
C ALA A 119 -14.12 -1.75 -26.23
N GLU A 120 -13.20 -0.91 -26.72
CA GLU A 120 -11.76 -1.23 -26.72
C GLU A 120 -11.19 -1.36 -25.31
N ARG A 121 -11.54 -0.43 -24.39
CA ARG A 121 -11.12 -0.52 -22.98
C ARG A 121 -11.64 -1.80 -22.31
N LYS A 122 -12.86 -2.25 -22.63
CA LYS A 122 -13.42 -3.53 -22.15
C LYS A 122 -12.63 -4.74 -22.68
N GLN A 123 -12.14 -4.71 -23.92
CA GLN A 123 -11.31 -5.79 -24.47
C GLN A 123 -9.94 -5.91 -23.78
N VAL A 124 -9.25 -4.79 -23.53
CA VAL A 124 -7.96 -4.78 -22.82
C VAL A 124 -8.10 -5.32 -21.39
N GLY A 125 -9.20 -4.95 -20.72
CA GLY A 125 -9.57 -5.51 -19.41
C GLY A 125 -9.75 -7.04 -19.45
N ARG A 126 -10.50 -7.56 -20.43
CA ARG A 126 -10.70 -9.00 -20.62
C ARG A 126 -9.39 -9.75 -20.87
N ARG A 127 -8.48 -9.20 -21.67
CA ARG A 127 -7.16 -9.81 -21.94
C ARG A 127 -6.32 -9.92 -20.66
N THR A 128 -6.36 -8.89 -19.82
CA THR A 128 -5.66 -8.85 -18.53
C THR A 128 -6.24 -9.89 -17.57
N VAL A 129 -7.57 -9.91 -17.43
CA VAL A 129 -8.29 -10.90 -16.60
C VAL A 129 -7.98 -12.33 -17.04
N ARG A 130 -7.91 -12.60 -18.36
CA ARG A 130 -7.57 -13.92 -18.89
C ARG A 130 -6.15 -14.35 -18.49
N LYS A 131 -5.18 -13.43 -18.59
CA LYS A 131 -3.78 -13.69 -18.20
C LYS A 131 -3.65 -13.96 -16.70
N ASP A 132 -4.34 -13.18 -15.88
CA ASP A 132 -4.31 -13.35 -14.42
C ASP A 132 -4.99 -14.65 -13.98
N ARG A 133 -6.13 -14.98 -14.60
CA ARG A 133 -6.82 -16.26 -14.39
C ARG A 133 -5.94 -17.44 -14.76
N ALA A 134 -5.24 -17.38 -15.89
CA ALA A 134 -4.29 -18.42 -16.31
C ALA A 134 -3.13 -18.59 -15.31
N LYS A 135 -2.58 -17.48 -14.78
CA LYS A 135 -1.55 -17.54 -13.73
C LYS A 135 -2.08 -18.17 -12.45
N ALA A 136 -3.30 -17.82 -12.04
CA ALA A 136 -3.94 -18.39 -10.86
C ALA A 136 -4.10 -19.92 -11.00
N TYR A 137 -4.61 -20.40 -12.13
CA TYR A 137 -4.74 -21.84 -12.38
C TYR A 137 -3.41 -22.59 -12.32
N ARG A 138 -2.35 -22.05 -12.94
CA ARG A 138 -1.01 -22.67 -12.85
C ARG A 138 -0.51 -22.75 -11.40
N ARG A 139 -0.81 -21.73 -10.59
CA ARG A 139 -0.42 -21.70 -9.17
C ARG A 139 -1.19 -22.71 -8.35
N ILE A 140 -2.50 -22.80 -8.55
CA ILE A 140 -3.39 -23.78 -7.90
C ILE A 140 -2.89 -25.19 -8.20
N LYS A 141 -2.66 -25.52 -9.49
CA LYS A 141 -2.14 -26.83 -9.90
C LYS A 141 -0.82 -27.19 -9.20
N LYS A 142 0.14 -26.26 -9.17
CA LYS A 142 1.43 -26.47 -8.49
C LYS A 142 1.26 -26.69 -6.97
N GLN A 143 0.32 -25.99 -6.35
CA GLN A 143 0.01 -26.15 -4.93
C GLN A 143 -0.66 -27.50 -4.65
N GLU A 144 -1.57 -27.95 -5.49
CA GLU A 144 -2.22 -29.25 -5.39
C GLU A 144 -1.19 -30.39 -5.51
N GLU A 145 -0.29 -30.33 -6.48
CA GLU A 145 0.81 -31.30 -6.65
C GLU A 145 1.72 -31.34 -5.40
N ALA A 146 2.06 -30.17 -4.85
CA ALA A 146 2.85 -30.08 -3.62
C ALA A 146 2.13 -30.70 -2.40
N ILE A 147 0.83 -30.46 -2.27
CA ILE A 147 -0.01 -31.06 -1.22
C ILE A 147 0.00 -32.59 -1.35
N ILE A 148 -0.17 -33.12 -2.56
CA ILE A 148 -0.13 -34.56 -2.82
C ILE A 148 1.24 -35.15 -2.42
N HIS A 149 2.33 -34.50 -2.83
CA HIS A 149 3.68 -34.94 -2.48
C HIS A 149 3.90 -34.97 -0.96
N MET A 150 3.50 -33.90 -0.25
CA MET A 150 3.62 -33.84 1.21
C MET A 150 2.76 -34.89 1.91
N LYS A 151 1.53 -35.14 1.44
CA LYS A 151 0.67 -36.21 1.96
C LYS A 151 1.35 -37.58 1.86
N ARG A 152 1.96 -37.90 0.70
CA ARG A 152 2.72 -39.14 0.51
C ARG A 152 3.94 -39.22 1.44
N LYS A 153 4.66 -38.11 1.62
CA LYS A 153 5.81 -38.05 2.55
C LYS A 153 5.40 -38.29 3.99
N ILE A 154 4.32 -37.67 4.45
CA ILE A 154 3.75 -37.88 5.79
C ILE A 154 3.36 -39.34 5.99
N GLN A 155 2.70 -39.97 5.02
CA GLN A 155 2.36 -41.39 5.12
C GLN A 155 3.61 -42.28 5.23
N SER A 156 4.65 -42.01 4.44
CA SER A 156 5.94 -42.73 4.54
C SER A 156 6.57 -42.58 5.93
N LEU A 157 6.60 -41.36 6.48
CA LEU A 157 7.14 -41.09 7.81
C LEU A 157 6.32 -41.77 8.91
N LYS A 158 4.98 -41.75 8.83
CA LYS A 158 4.11 -42.49 9.76
C LYS A 158 4.40 -43.98 9.75
N LYS A 159 4.58 -44.59 8.57
CA LYS A 159 4.97 -46.01 8.45
C LYS A 159 6.34 -46.29 9.07
N LYS A 160 7.33 -45.41 8.86
CA LYS A 160 8.66 -45.54 9.47
C LYS A 160 8.61 -45.43 11.01
N LEU A 161 7.86 -44.47 11.54
CA LEU A 161 7.64 -44.32 12.98
C LEU A 161 6.99 -45.58 13.56
N LYS A 162 5.90 -46.07 12.97
CA LYS A 162 5.24 -47.31 13.43
C LYS A 162 6.20 -48.50 13.50
N ARG A 163 7.07 -48.67 12.49
CA ARG A 163 8.10 -49.73 12.49
C ARG A 163 9.15 -49.52 13.58
N ARG A 164 9.60 -48.28 13.78
CA ARG A 164 10.56 -47.94 14.83
C ARG A 164 9.97 -48.20 16.22
N ASP A 165 8.74 -47.76 16.46
CA ASP A 165 8.07 -47.93 17.75
C ASP A 165 7.78 -49.41 18.04
N ALA A 166 7.44 -50.20 17.02
CA ALA A 166 7.36 -51.67 17.13
C ALA A 166 8.72 -52.29 17.50
N LYS A 167 9.82 -51.85 16.87
CA LYS A 167 11.18 -52.32 17.19
C LYS A 167 11.63 -51.90 18.60
N MET A 168 11.25 -50.72 19.07
CA MET A 168 11.54 -50.28 20.44
C MET A 168 10.73 -51.09 21.47
N LYS A 169 9.48 -51.46 21.17
CA LYS A 169 8.67 -52.36 22.02
C LYS A 169 9.26 -53.76 22.13
N THR A 170 9.87 -54.30 21.09
CA THR A 170 10.52 -55.63 21.15
C THR A 170 11.88 -55.60 21.88
N VAL A 171 12.53 -54.44 21.97
CA VAL A 171 13.78 -54.26 22.73
C VAL A 171 13.49 -54.04 24.22
N HIS A 172 12.35 -53.45 24.56
CA HIS A 172 11.87 -53.32 25.94
C HIS A 172 11.01 -54.53 26.36
N VAL A 173 11.60 -55.73 26.32
CA VAL A 173 11.12 -56.85 27.14
C VAL A 173 11.77 -56.67 28.51
N PRO A 174 11.01 -56.51 29.60
CA PRO A 174 11.60 -56.41 30.94
C PRO A 174 12.26 -57.76 31.25
N SER A 175 13.58 -57.75 31.38
CA SER A 175 14.39 -58.85 31.91
C SER A 175 14.08 -59.02 33.40
N GLY A 176 12.89 -59.55 33.70
CA GLY A 176 12.34 -59.59 35.05
C GLY A 176 11.23 -60.61 35.19
N LYS A 177 11.47 -61.85 34.75
CA LYS A 177 10.79 -63.02 35.31
C LYS A 177 11.68 -64.25 35.17
N LEU A 178 12.65 -64.36 36.07
CA LEU A 178 13.33 -65.61 36.38
C LEU A 178 12.91 -66.00 37.80
N MET A 179 12.23 -67.14 37.85
CA MET A 179 12.09 -68.11 38.95
C MET A 179 11.94 -67.60 40.38
N LEU A 180 10.77 -67.89 40.97
CA LEU A 180 10.59 -68.87 42.05
C LEU A 180 9.12 -69.33 42.06
#